data_AF-A0ABD2JQX4-F1
#
_entry.id   AF-A0ABD2JQX4-F1
#
_cell.length_a   1.000
_cell.length_b   1.000
_cell.length_c   1.000
_cell.angle_alpha   90.00
_cell.angle_beta   90.00
_cell.angle_gamma   90.00
#
_symmetry.space_group_name_H-M   'P 1'
#
loop_
_entity.id
_entity.type
_entity.pdbx_description
1 polymer ?
#
loop_
_entity_poly.entity_id
_entity_poly.type
_entity_poly.pdbx_seq_one_letter_code
_entity_poly.pdbx_strand_id
1 'polypeptide(L)'
;MKFVSDPNKSNGTISMEIEKVSEFAREIIGSERKSETVHIGGFPWKILAEIEMTDESIDNNEKWLGISLLCDAPKEENWNCKCSAIIRIVSQKSDVTDLRRELNDDVFDNQARAWGYNFISLVELMDPNKGFYDKGEDKVKLAIDFTVKEAKTEYK
;
A
#
# COMPACT_ATOMS: atom_id res chain seq x y z
N MET A 1 14.26 -5.05 21.59
CA MET A 1 14.37 -3.58 21.46
C MET A 1 12.96 -3.02 21.40
N LYS A 2 12.59 -2.10 22.31
CA LYS A 2 11.33 -1.35 22.18
C LYS A 2 11.61 -0.20 21.21
N PHE A 3 10.98 -0.22 20.03
CA PHE A 3 11.01 0.91 19.12
C PHE A 3 10.22 2.04 19.79
N VAL A 4 10.90 3.12 20.16
CA VAL A 4 10.26 4.34 20.64
C VAL A 4 9.98 5.17 19.39
N SER A 5 8.76 5.09 18.86
CA SER A 5 8.29 6.04 17.87
C SER A 5 8.15 7.42 18.51
N ASP A 6 8.52 8.48 17.78
CA ASP A 6 8.25 9.85 18.20
C ASP A 6 6.74 10.10 18.10
N PRO A 7 6.01 10.28 19.22
CA PRO A 7 4.58 10.53 19.21
C PRO A 7 4.20 11.85 18.50
N ASN A 8 5.17 12.74 18.23
CA ASN A 8 4.94 13.97 17.47
C ASN A 8 5.11 13.81 15.96
N LYS A 9 5.60 12.67 15.48
CA LYS A 9 5.78 12.43 14.04
C LYS A 9 4.45 12.00 13.41
N SER A 10 3.69 12.98 12.91
CA SER A 10 2.43 12.77 12.19
C SER A 10 2.62 12.45 10.71
N ASN A 11 3.81 12.71 10.13
CA ASN A 11 4.11 12.44 8.73
C ASN A 11 5.11 11.29 8.59
N GLY A 12 4.96 10.48 7.56
CA GLY A 12 6.03 9.57 7.18
C GLY A 12 5.84 8.92 5.82
N THR A 13 6.86 8.16 5.46
CA THR A 13 6.94 7.43 4.20
C THR A 13 7.19 5.96 4.53
N ILE A 14 6.47 5.07 3.86
CA ILE A 14 6.72 3.63 3.86
C ILE A 14 6.99 3.24 2.41
N SER A 15 7.93 2.34 2.20
CA SER A 15 8.24 1.80 0.88
C SER A 15 8.47 0.30 0.97
N MET A 16 8.21 -0.40 -0.13
CA MET A 16 8.56 -1.80 -0.28
C MET A 16 8.93 -2.11 -1.73
N GLU A 17 9.69 -3.18 -1.91
CA GLU A 17 9.92 -3.79 -3.22
C GLU A 17 9.14 -5.11 -3.27
N ILE A 18 8.42 -5.35 -4.36
CA ILE A 18 7.88 -6.66 -4.69
C ILE A 18 8.88 -7.30 -5.63
N GLU A 19 9.55 -8.34 -5.16
CA GLU A 19 10.43 -9.17 -5.98
C GLU A 19 9.65 -10.29 -6.66
N LYS A 20 10.22 -10.85 -7.73
CA LYS A 20 9.62 -11.95 -8.51
C LYS A 20 8.21 -11.61 -8.98
N VAL A 21 8.01 -10.40 -9.48
CA VAL A 21 6.71 -9.88 -9.92
C VAL A 21 6.10 -10.79 -10.98
N SER A 22 6.93 -11.38 -11.85
CA SER A 22 6.48 -12.33 -12.86
C SER A 22 5.89 -13.63 -12.27
N GLU A 23 6.33 -14.05 -11.08
CA GLU A 23 5.72 -15.15 -10.33
C GLU A 23 4.48 -14.67 -9.58
N PHE A 24 4.59 -13.55 -8.85
CA PHE A 24 3.49 -12.95 -8.08
C PHE A 24 2.25 -12.69 -8.94
N ALA A 25 2.45 -12.18 -10.16
CA ALA A 25 1.35 -11.90 -11.10
C ALA A 25 0.56 -13.14 -11.54
N ARG A 26 1.14 -14.34 -11.39
CA ARG A 26 0.49 -15.61 -11.71
C ARG A 26 -0.19 -16.25 -10.50
N GLU A 27 0.05 -15.75 -9.28
CA GLU A 27 -0.58 -16.25 -8.06
C GLU A 27 -2.10 -16.04 -8.08
N ILE A 28 -2.80 -16.75 -7.21
CA ILE A 28 -4.27 -16.70 -7.12
C ILE A 28 -4.74 -15.33 -6.59
N ILE A 29 -5.99 -14.97 -6.86
CA ILE A 29 -6.62 -13.78 -6.26
C ILE A 29 -6.57 -13.89 -4.74
N GLY A 30 -6.27 -12.77 -4.06
CA GLY A 30 -6.07 -12.70 -2.62
C GLY A 30 -4.63 -13.01 -2.17
N SER A 31 -3.71 -13.27 -3.11
CA SER A 31 -2.29 -13.41 -2.75
C SER A 31 -1.73 -12.05 -2.40
N GLU A 32 -1.12 -11.94 -1.21
CA GLU A 32 -0.65 -10.67 -0.66
C GLU A 32 0.86 -10.64 -0.42
N ARG A 33 1.40 -9.42 -0.37
CA ARG A 33 2.70 -9.06 0.17
C ARG A 33 2.52 -7.85 1.07
N LYS A 34 3.23 -7.83 2.20
CA LYS A 34 3.19 -6.74 3.18
C LYS A 34 4.58 -6.18 3.41
N SER A 35 4.68 -4.86 3.57
CA SER A 35 5.93 -4.24 3.99
C SER A 35 6.26 -4.56 5.44
N GLU A 36 7.49 -4.23 5.83
CA GLU A 36 7.83 -4.04 7.24
C GLU A 36 6.94 -3.00 7.90
N THR A 37 6.73 -3.16 9.21
CA THR A 37 5.91 -2.24 10.00
C THR A 37 6.67 -0.96 10.31
N VAL A 38 6.05 0.20 10.05
CA VAL A 38 6.55 1.51 10.47
C VAL A 38 5.56 2.14 11.45
N HIS A 39 6.06 2.80 12.49
CA HIS A 39 5.22 3.43 13.51
C HIS A 39 5.15 4.94 13.30
N ILE A 40 3.98 5.46 12.95
CA ILE A 40 3.73 6.89 12.66
C ILE A 40 2.41 7.30 13.33
N GLY A 41 2.39 8.46 13.98
CA GLY A 41 1.22 8.94 14.73
C GLY A 41 0.74 7.99 15.83
N GLY A 42 1.65 7.19 16.40
CA GLY A 42 1.32 6.20 17.44
C GLY A 42 0.77 4.86 16.93
N PHE A 43 0.54 4.71 15.62
CA PHE A 43 -0.01 3.49 15.03
C PHE A 43 1.02 2.72 14.18
N PRO A 44 0.95 1.38 14.13
CA PRO A 44 1.74 0.56 13.23
C PRO A 44 1.11 0.53 11.83
N TRP A 45 1.90 0.83 10.82
CA TRP A 45 1.47 0.93 9.42
C TRP A 45 2.30 0.01 8.53
N LYS A 46 1.66 -0.50 7.48
CA LYS A 46 2.27 -1.31 6.41
C LYS A 46 1.71 -0.89 5.06
N ILE A 47 2.46 -1.17 4.00
CA ILE A 47 1.89 -1.31 2.65
C ILE A 47 1.33 -2.74 2.55
N LEU A 48 0.10 -2.87 2.09
CA LEU A 48 -0.49 -4.13 1.64
C LEU A 48 -0.59 -4.08 0.11
N ALA A 49 0.09 -5.01 -0.55
CA ALA A 49 -0.02 -5.24 -1.98
C ALA A 49 -0.72 -6.58 -2.21
N GLU A 50 -1.80 -6.60 -2.97
CA GLU A 50 -2.64 -7.78 -3.16
C GLU A 50 -2.97 -7.99 -4.64
N ILE A 51 -3.11 -9.25 -5.04
CA ILE A 51 -3.66 -9.61 -6.35
C ILE A 51 -5.19 -9.58 -6.26
N GLU A 52 -5.77 -8.62 -6.95
CA GLU A 52 -7.21 -8.36 -6.94
C GLU A 52 -7.86 -8.56 -8.33
N MET A 53 -9.19 -8.60 -8.35
CA MET A 53 -10.01 -8.40 -9.54
C MET A 53 -10.97 -7.26 -9.26
N THR A 54 -11.26 -6.45 -10.27
CA THR A 54 -12.34 -5.48 -10.23
C THR A 54 -13.61 -6.12 -10.78
N ASP A 55 -14.79 -5.55 -10.47
CA ASP A 55 -16.05 -6.02 -11.06
C ASP A 55 -16.00 -6.02 -12.60
N GLU A 56 -15.30 -5.04 -13.18
CA GLU A 56 -15.08 -4.89 -14.62
C GLU A 56 -14.10 -5.93 -15.20
N SER A 57 -13.20 -6.47 -14.37
CA SER A 57 -12.14 -7.39 -14.80
C SER A 57 -12.50 -8.88 -14.65
N ILE A 58 -13.69 -9.19 -14.11
CA ILE A 58 -14.16 -10.56 -13.96
C ILE A 58 -14.35 -11.21 -15.33
N ASP A 59 -14.97 -10.51 -16.27
CA ASP A 59 -15.33 -11.06 -17.59
C ASP A 59 -14.11 -11.36 -18.47
N ASN A 60 -13.05 -10.56 -18.33
CA ASN A 60 -11.80 -10.76 -19.07
C ASN A 60 -10.73 -11.52 -18.25
N ASN A 61 -11.04 -11.91 -17.01
CA ASN A 61 -10.14 -12.56 -16.07
C ASN A 61 -8.81 -11.80 -15.89
N GLU A 62 -8.87 -10.46 -15.97
CA GLU A 62 -7.70 -9.60 -15.81
C GLU A 62 -7.45 -9.36 -14.31
N LYS A 63 -6.20 -9.58 -13.90
CA LYS A 63 -5.76 -9.39 -12.52
C LYS A 63 -5.13 -8.02 -12.34
N TRP A 64 -5.35 -7.46 -11.17
CA TRP A 64 -4.91 -6.13 -10.79
C TRP A 64 -3.98 -6.19 -9.59
N LEU A 65 -3.05 -5.24 -9.52
CA LEU A 65 -2.29 -4.97 -8.31
C LEU A 65 -3.07 -3.98 -7.45
N GLY A 66 -3.67 -4.48 -6.37
CA GLY A 66 -4.21 -3.67 -5.29
C GLY A 66 -3.09 -3.13 -4.41
N ILE A 67 -3.16 -1.86 -4.04
CA ILE A 67 -2.21 -1.24 -3.10
C ILE A 67 -2.99 -0.45 -2.06
N SER A 68 -2.78 -0.80 -0.80
CA SER A 68 -3.42 -0.17 0.35
C SER A 68 -2.41 0.22 1.42
N LEU A 69 -2.67 1.35 2.08
CA LEU A 69 -2.11 1.62 3.40
C LEU A 69 -2.90 0.79 4.41
N LEU A 70 -2.23 -0.01 5.23
CA LEU A 70 -2.82 -0.89 6.23
C LEU A 70 -2.37 -0.44 7.63
N CYS A 71 -3.33 -0.20 8.53
CA CYS A 71 -3.04 -0.09 9.95
C CYS A 71 -3.05 -1.48 10.59
N ASP A 72 -1.96 -1.84 11.27
CA ASP A 72 -1.73 -3.14 11.91
C ASP A 72 -1.95 -3.09 13.44
N ALA A 73 -2.73 -2.12 13.92
CA ALA A 73 -3.01 -1.97 15.36
C ALA A 73 -3.79 -3.17 15.92
N PRO A 74 -3.64 -3.55 17.19
CA PRO A 74 -4.40 -4.66 17.77
C PRO A 74 -5.92 -4.47 17.63
N LYS A 75 -6.67 -5.53 17.29
CA LYS A 75 -8.14 -5.46 17.12
C LYS A 75 -8.92 -5.27 18.43
N GLU A 76 -8.28 -5.53 19.56
CA GLU A 76 -8.90 -5.50 20.89
C GLU A 76 -9.05 -4.08 21.45
N GLU A 77 -8.31 -3.12 20.88
CA GLU A 77 -8.35 -1.72 21.27
C GLU A 77 -9.42 -0.98 20.47
N ASN A 78 -10.16 -0.07 21.10
CA ASN A 78 -10.96 0.90 20.37
C ASN A 78 -10.03 2.02 19.90
N TRP A 79 -9.84 2.14 18.61
CA TRP A 79 -9.00 3.18 18.04
C TRP A 79 -9.60 3.71 16.73
N ASN A 80 -9.27 4.95 16.42
CA ASN A 80 -9.43 5.48 15.07
C ASN A 80 -8.25 6.38 14.71
N CYS A 81 -7.93 6.41 13.43
CA CYS A 81 -6.88 7.24 12.88
C CYS A 81 -7.30 7.82 11.54
N LYS A 82 -7.35 9.15 11.43
CA LYS A 82 -7.67 9.85 10.19
C LYS A 82 -6.39 10.19 9.45
N CYS A 83 -6.27 9.77 8.19
CA CYS A 83 -5.05 9.97 7.40
C CYS A 83 -5.31 10.53 6.00
N SER A 84 -4.35 11.26 5.47
CA SER A 84 -4.21 11.50 4.02
C SER A 84 -2.94 10.83 3.53
N ALA A 85 -2.96 10.26 2.32
CA ALA A 85 -1.81 9.57 1.76
C ALA A 85 -1.67 9.77 0.25
N ILE A 86 -0.45 9.73 -0.24
CA ILE A 86 -0.12 9.61 -1.66
C ILE A 86 0.48 8.21 -1.85
N ILE A 87 -0.27 7.33 -2.51
CA ILE A 87 0.16 5.98 -2.85
C ILE A 87 0.80 6.02 -4.23
N ARG A 88 1.96 5.38 -4.40
CA ARG A 88 2.77 5.45 -5.62
C ARG A 88 3.34 4.10 -6.03
N ILE A 89 3.26 3.81 -7.33
CA ILE A 89 4.19 2.90 -8.00
C ILE A 89 5.33 3.74 -8.53
N VAL A 90 6.53 3.51 -7.99
CA VAL A 90 7.71 4.31 -8.31
C VAL A 90 8.22 3.92 -9.70
N SER A 91 8.38 4.91 -10.57
CA SER A 91 8.94 4.69 -11.89
C SER A 91 10.39 4.17 -11.82
N GLN A 92 10.71 3.20 -12.66
CA GLN A 92 12.07 2.69 -12.86
C GLN A 92 12.78 3.36 -14.05
N LYS A 93 12.12 4.30 -14.73
CA LYS A 93 12.68 5.09 -15.84
C LYS A 93 12.74 6.58 -15.51
N SER A 94 13.84 7.24 -15.85
CA SER A 94 14.05 8.66 -15.52
C SER A 94 13.10 9.63 -16.23
N ASP A 95 12.52 9.23 -17.36
CA ASP A 95 11.60 10.01 -18.18
C ASP A 95 10.11 9.73 -17.89
N VAL A 96 9.82 8.76 -17.02
CA VAL A 96 8.46 8.39 -16.62
C VAL A 96 8.22 8.81 -15.17
N THR A 97 7.10 9.49 -14.91
CA THR A 97 6.70 9.85 -13.54
C THR A 97 6.03 8.70 -12.83
N ASP A 98 6.10 8.68 -11.50
CA ASP A 98 5.37 7.74 -10.66
C ASP A 98 3.87 7.71 -11.01
N LEU A 99 3.29 6.51 -11.04
CA LEU A 99 1.83 6.37 -11.04
C LEU A 99 1.35 6.60 -9.61
N ARG A 100 0.48 7.58 -9.40
CA ARG A 100 0.05 7.99 -8.05
C ARG A 100 -1.46 8.15 -7.91
N ARG A 101 -1.97 7.86 -6.72
CA ARG A 101 -3.36 8.14 -6.29
C ARG A 101 -3.36 8.65 -4.84
N GLU A 102 -4.40 9.38 -4.46
CA GLU A 102 -4.46 10.09 -3.19
C GLU A 102 -5.63 9.61 -2.33
N LEU A 103 -5.32 9.20 -1.09
CA LEU A 103 -6.29 9.03 -0.02
C LEU A 103 -6.52 10.37 0.68
N ASN A 104 -7.78 10.70 0.93
CA ASN A 104 -8.20 12.01 1.39
C ASN A 104 -9.03 11.87 2.66
N ASP A 105 -8.39 12.08 3.81
CA ASP A 105 -9.08 12.13 5.10
C ASP A 105 -9.77 10.82 5.50
N ASP A 106 -9.29 9.70 4.95
CA ASP A 106 -9.80 8.36 5.22
C ASP A 106 -9.59 7.96 6.69
N VAL A 107 -10.60 7.32 7.26
CA VAL A 107 -10.62 6.93 8.67
C VAL A 107 -10.33 5.44 8.79
N PHE A 108 -9.26 5.15 9.51
CA PHE A 108 -8.84 3.80 9.85
C PHE A 108 -9.39 3.44 11.22
N ASP A 109 -10.00 2.27 11.34
CA ASP A 109 -10.48 1.70 12.60
C ASP A 109 -10.52 0.16 12.51
N ASN A 110 -11.15 -0.50 13.49
CA ASN A 110 -11.26 -1.97 13.50
C ASN A 110 -12.09 -2.56 12.34
N GLN A 111 -12.95 -1.77 11.69
CA GLN A 111 -13.79 -2.20 10.56
C GLN A 111 -13.11 -1.89 9.22
N ALA A 112 -12.49 -0.72 9.10
CA ALA A 112 -11.80 -0.26 7.89
C ALA A 112 -10.31 -0.09 8.16
N ARG A 113 -9.58 -1.20 8.20
CA ARG A 113 -8.15 -1.22 8.57
C ARG A 113 -7.21 -0.89 7.42
N ALA A 114 -7.70 -1.00 6.19
CA ALA A 114 -6.93 -0.76 4.98
C ALA A 114 -7.72 0.15 4.05
N TRP A 115 -7.04 1.13 3.48
CA TRP A 115 -7.57 2.01 2.45
C TRP A 115 -6.58 2.06 1.29
N GLY A 116 -7.09 1.99 0.07
CA GLY A 116 -6.26 1.85 -1.11
C GLY A 116 -7.07 1.78 -2.40
N TYR A 117 -6.41 1.29 -3.44
CA TYR A 117 -7.00 1.18 -4.78
C TYR A 117 -6.55 -0.08 -5.49
N ASN A 118 -7.42 -0.60 -6.35
CA ASN A 118 -7.03 -1.36 -7.53
C ASN A 118 -6.22 -0.43 -8.45
N PHE A 119 -4.90 -0.55 -8.40
CA PHE A 119 -4.00 0.49 -8.87
C PHE A 119 -3.80 0.45 -10.38
N ILE A 120 -3.40 -0.73 -10.88
CA ILE A 120 -3.02 -0.99 -12.26
C ILE A 120 -3.23 -2.48 -12.57
N SER A 121 -3.56 -2.83 -13.81
CA SER A 121 -3.60 -4.24 -14.22
C SER A 121 -2.19 -4.83 -14.26
N LEU A 122 -2.04 -6.12 -13.99
CA LEU A 122 -0.73 -6.78 -14.00
C LEU A 122 -0.11 -6.82 -15.40
N VAL A 123 -0.95 -6.85 -16.43
CA VAL A 123 -0.50 -6.74 -17.83
C VAL A 123 0.12 -5.37 -18.08
N GLU A 124 -0.56 -4.29 -17.66
CA GLU A 124 -0.04 -2.93 -17.83
C GLU A 124 1.18 -2.67 -16.94
N LEU A 125 1.18 -3.15 -15.70
CA LEU A 125 2.32 -3.04 -14.78
C LEU A 125 3.61 -3.57 -15.40
N MET A 126 3.53 -4.74 -16.05
CA MET A 126 4.67 -5.44 -16.64
C MET A 126 4.99 -5.01 -18.08
N ASP A 127 4.23 -4.08 -18.67
CA ASP A 127 4.54 -3.55 -20.00
C ASP A 127 5.86 -2.76 -19.95
N PRO A 128 6.90 -3.17 -20.71
CA PRO A 128 8.20 -2.50 -20.70
C PRO A 128 8.13 -1.05 -21.15
N ASN A 129 7.06 -0.61 -21.81
CA ASN A 129 6.87 0.79 -22.21
C ASN A 129 6.40 1.66 -21.05
N LYS A 130 5.71 1.10 -20.06
CA LYS A 130 5.11 1.84 -18.94
C LYS A 130 6.11 2.27 -17.88
N GLY A 131 7.23 1.54 -17.75
CA GLY A 131 8.37 1.97 -16.90
C GLY A 131 8.22 1.70 -15.41
N PHE A 132 7.20 0.98 -14.97
CA PHE A 132 6.97 0.67 -13.55
C PHE A 132 7.62 -0.64 -13.08
N TYR A 133 7.84 -1.57 -14.00
CA TYR A 133 8.43 -2.88 -13.74
C TYR A 133 9.87 -2.94 -14.26
N ASP A 134 10.80 -3.31 -13.37
CA ASP A 134 12.16 -3.64 -13.75
C ASP A 134 12.23 -5.11 -14.15
N LYS A 135 12.29 -5.37 -15.46
CA LYS A 135 12.38 -6.73 -16.01
C LYS A 135 13.72 -7.41 -15.73
N GLY A 136 14.79 -6.65 -15.54
CA GLY A 136 16.12 -7.22 -15.28
C GLY A 136 16.22 -7.81 -13.88
N GLU A 137 15.62 -7.13 -12.91
CA GLU A 137 15.58 -7.57 -11.50
C GLU A 137 14.26 -8.25 -11.10
N ASP A 138 13.30 -8.34 -12.02
CA ASP A 138 11.93 -8.86 -11.80
C ASP A 138 11.25 -8.22 -10.59
N LYS A 139 11.21 -6.87 -10.55
CA LYS A 139 10.73 -6.13 -9.39
C LYS A 139 9.90 -4.89 -9.70
N VAL A 140 9.09 -4.50 -8.71
CA VAL A 140 8.32 -3.25 -8.67
C VAL A 140 8.56 -2.57 -7.33
N LYS A 141 8.69 -1.24 -7.33
CA LYS A 141 8.86 -0.44 -6.11
C LYS A 141 7.59 0.33 -5.78
N LEU A 142 7.14 0.21 -4.54
CA LEU A 142 5.97 0.89 -4.01
C LEU A 142 6.38 1.89 -2.93
N ALA A 143 5.70 3.02 -2.86
CA ALA A 143 5.87 3.99 -1.79
C ALA A 143 4.53 4.63 -1.41
N ILE A 144 4.35 4.89 -0.11
CA ILE A 144 3.22 5.63 0.42
C ILE A 144 3.77 6.73 1.34
N ASP A 145 3.53 7.99 0.97
CA ASP A 145 3.72 9.13 1.87
C ASP A 145 2.39 9.45 2.52
N PHE A 146 2.35 9.61 3.84
CA PHE A 146 1.09 9.87 4.52
C PHE A 146 1.25 10.75 5.76
N THR A 147 0.13 11.36 6.11
CA THR A 147 -0.03 12.24 7.27
C THR A 147 -1.18 11.74 8.11
N VAL A 148 -0.89 11.40 9.36
CA VAL A 148 -1.87 11.20 10.42
C VAL A 148 -2.37 12.59 10.87
N LYS A 149 -3.65 12.86 10.62
CA LYS A 149 -4.29 14.14 10.96
C LYS A 149 -4.91 14.10 12.35
N GLU A 150 -5.56 12.99 12.68
CA GLU A 150 -6.19 12.77 13.98
C GLU A 150 -5.98 11.32 14.40
N ALA A 151 -5.69 11.10 15.68
CA ALA A 151 -5.38 9.79 16.24
C ALA A 151 -6.02 9.70 17.62
N LYS A 152 -6.81 8.64 17.87
CA LYS A 152 -7.43 8.37 19.16
C LYS A 152 -7.33 6.88 19.49
N THR A 153 -6.92 6.59 20.71
CA THR A 153 -6.95 5.25 21.30
C THR A 153 -7.69 5.34 22.63
N GLU A 154 -8.74 4.55 22.79
CA GLU A 154 -9.50 4.43 24.02
C GLU A 154 -9.05 3.17 24.76
N TYR A 155 -8.37 3.35 25.89
CA TYR A 155 -8.07 2.26 26.81
C TYR A 155 -9.27 2.05 27.73
N LYS A 156 -9.72 0.78 27.87
CA LYS A 156 -10.71 0.39 28.89
C LYS A 156 -10.09 0.33 30.27
#